data_AF-A0A9P9R4A1-F1
#
_entry.id   AF-A0A9P9R4A1-F1
#
_cell.length_a   1.000
_cell.length_b   1.000
_cell.length_c   1.000
_cell.angle_alpha   90.00
_cell.angle_beta   90.00
_cell.angle_gamma   90.00
#
_symmetry.space_group_name_H-M   'P 1'
#
loop_
_entity.id
_entity.type
_entity.pdbx_description
1 polymer ?
#
loop_
_entity_poly.entity_id
_entity_poly.type
_entity_poly.pdbx_seq_one_letter_code
_entity_poly.pdbx_strand_id
1 'polypeptide(L)'
;MPSAIKPPETKSLGQLYTYQTLENPGHIRAVTLLPGDFDEDFYDDIIIHISCASMRVSQANATSQTRMTLQEVTAALPPGWTVGETWDNRYIFGRVDHGRRDERFSQKCWSHPDRRLHI
;
A
#
# COMPACT_ATOMS: atom_id res chain seq x y z
N MET A 1 -40.28 21.99 34.22
CA MET A 1 -39.16 21.01 34.32
C MET A 1 -39.12 20.24 33.00
N PRO A 2 -38.19 20.51 32.07
CA PRO A 2 -38.09 19.72 30.85
C PRO A 2 -37.35 18.42 31.11
N SER A 3 -37.95 17.31 30.68
CA SER A 3 -37.43 15.94 30.78
C SER A 3 -36.06 15.78 30.13
N ALA A 4 -35.14 15.14 30.85
CA ALA A 4 -33.86 14.72 30.31
C ALA A 4 -34.07 13.64 29.24
N ILE A 5 -33.65 13.93 28.02
CA ILE A 5 -33.53 12.97 26.94
C ILE A 5 -32.45 11.97 27.36
N LYS A 6 -32.84 10.71 27.58
CA LYS A 6 -31.89 9.62 27.85
C LYS A 6 -30.99 9.50 26.61
N PRO A 7 -29.65 9.62 26.74
CA PRO A 7 -28.76 9.45 25.60
C PRO A 7 -28.96 8.04 25.01
N PRO A 8 -28.88 7.88 23.68
CA PRO A 8 -29.00 6.58 23.06
C PRO A 8 -27.91 5.65 23.61
N GLU A 9 -28.33 4.45 24.01
CA GLU A 9 -27.44 3.41 24.51
C GLU A 9 -26.40 3.11 23.41
N THR A 10 -25.17 3.53 23.64
CA THR A 10 -24.02 3.11 22.86
C THR A 10 -23.90 1.60 23.02
N LYS A 11 -24.37 0.85 22.01
CA LYS A 11 -24.02 -0.56 21.86
C LYS A 11 -22.50 -0.63 21.99
N SER A 12 -22.02 -1.31 23.04
CA SER A 12 -20.60 -1.60 23.19
C SER A 12 -20.14 -2.28 21.90
N LEU A 13 -19.17 -1.68 21.23
CA LEU A 13 -18.47 -2.30 20.11
C LEU A 13 -17.93 -3.64 20.65
N GLY A 14 -18.64 -4.73 20.32
CA GLY A 14 -18.21 -6.08 20.63
C GLY A 14 -16.76 -6.21 20.18
N GLN A 15 -15.92 -6.62 21.13
CA GLN A 15 -14.46 -6.63 21.07
C GLN A 15 -13.88 -6.75 19.64
N LEU A 16 -13.37 -5.63 19.11
CA LEU A 16 -12.96 -5.39 17.72
C LEU A 16 -11.63 -6.11 17.35
N TYR A 17 -11.51 -7.41 17.64
CA TYR A 17 -10.29 -8.24 17.57
C TYR A 17 -9.37 -8.12 18.80
N THR A 18 -8.97 -9.28 19.34
CA THR A 18 -7.96 -9.37 20.41
C THR A 18 -6.65 -9.84 19.81
N TYR A 19 -5.62 -9.02 19.90
CA TYR A 19 -4.29 -9.38 19.43
C TYR A 19 -3.72 -10.51 20.29
N GLN A 20 -3.19 -11.55 19.65
CA GLN A 20 -2.57 -12.69 20.32
C GLN A 20 -1.13 -12.89 19.83
N THR A 21 -0.26 -13.47 20.63
CA THR A 21 1.08 -13.83 20.17
C THR A 21 0.98 -14.96 19.15
N LEU A 22 1.75 -14.90 18.06
CA LEU A 22 1.86 -16.02 17.13
C LEU A 22 2.75 -17.10 17.74
N GLU A 23 2.29 -18.34 17.78
CA GLU A 23 3.04 -19.46 18.36
C GLU A 23 4.25 -19.86 17.51
N ASN A 24 4.20 -19.62 16.20
CA ASN A 24 5.26 -19.99 15.26
C ASN A 24 5.92 -18.72 14.67
N PRO A 25 7.25 -18.57 14.78
CA PRO A 25 7.97 -17.41 14.22
C PRO A 25 7.92 -17.32 12.69
N GLY A 26 7.60 -18.40 11.99
CA GLY A 26 7.39 -18.43 10.53
C GLY A 26 5.95 -18.11 10.09
N HIS A 27 5.05 -17.80 11.02
CA HIS A 27 3.68 -17.40 10.70
C HIS A 27 3.55 -15.88 10.65
N ILE A 28 2.67 -15.42 9.78
CA ILE A 28 2.28 -14.02 9.63
C ILE A 28 0.76 -13.89 9.74
N ARG A 29 0.28 -12.68 10.00
CA ARG A 29 -1.13 -12.33 9.87
C ARG A 29 -1.38 -11.78 8.47
N ALA A 30 -2.22 -12.45 7.70
CA ALA A 30 -2.71 -11.96 6.43
C ALA A 30 -4.03 -11.23 6.66
N VAL A 31 -4.07 -9.95 6.29
CA VAL A 31 -5.28 -9.12 6.34
C VAL A 31 -5.89 -9.08 4.94
N THR A 32 -7.17 -9.47 4.85
CA THR A 32 -7.98 -9.34 3.63
C THR A 32 -9.07 -8.32 3.89
N LEU A 33 -9.12 -7.29 3.04
CA LEU A 33 -10.20 -6.31 3.03
C LEU A 33 -11.21 -6.74 1.97
N LEU A 34 -12.43 -7.03 2.39
CA LEU A 34 -13.52 -7.36 1.50
C LEU A 34 -14.45 -6.15 1.39
N PRO A 35 -14.99 -5.87 0.19
CA PRO A 35 -16.02 -4.84 0.06
C PRO A 35 -17.20 -5.20 0.97
N GLY A 36 -17.72 -4.20 1.68
CA GLY A 36 -19.05 -4.29 2.27
C GLY A 36 -20.11 -4.28 1.16
N ASP A 37 -21.33 -4.67 1.51
CA ASP A 37 -22.47 -4.53 0.62
C ASP A 37 -22.83 -3.04 0.44
N PHE A 38 -23.13 -2.66 -0.81
CA PHE A 38 -23.47 -1.28 -1.19
C PHE A 38 -24.95 -1.16 -1.57
N ASP A 39 -25.74 -2.22 -1.44
CA ASP A 39 -27.16 -2.17 -1.77
C ASP A 39 -27.88 -1.14 -0.89
N GLU A 40 -28.59 -0.25 -1.58
CA GLU A 40 -29.22 0.96 -1.09
C GLU A 40 -30.15 0.65 0.08
N ASP A 41 -29.65 0.82 1.31
CA ASP A 41 -30.36 1.16 2.57
C ASP A 41 -29.52 0.78 3.80
N PHE A 42 -28.48 -0.06 3.62
CA PHE A 42 -27.53 -0.41 4.68
C PHE A 42 -26.10 -0.33 4.13
N TYR A 43 -25.34 0.69 4.55
CA TYR A 43 -23.89 0.70 4.33
C TYR A 43 -23.30 -0.41 5.20
N ASP A 44 -23.01 -1.56 4.62
CA ASP A 44 -22.22 -2.57 5.32
C ASP A 44 -20.76 -2.08 5.38
N ASP A 45 -20.22 -2.04 6.60
CA ASP A 45 -18.84 -1.65 6.85
C ASP A 45 -17.86 -2.55 6.07
N ILE A 46 -16.69 -2.01 5.73
CA ILE A 46 -15.59 -2.80 5.14
C ILE A 46 -15.33 -4.02 6.03
N ILE A 47 -15.45 -5.22 5.46
CA ILE A 47 -15.22 -6.45 6.20
C ILE A 47 -13.71 -6.74 6.24
N ILE A 48 -13.15 -6.75 7.44
CA ILE A 48 -11.73 -7.07 7.68
C ILE A 48 -11.63 -8.53 8.12
N HIS A 49 -11.03 -9.38 7.28
CA HIS A 49 -10.73 -10.76 7.62
C HIS A 49 -9.23 -10.92 7.93
N ILE A 50 -8.91 -11.35 9.14
CA ILE A 50 -7.53 -11.60 9.60
C ILE A 50 -7.33 -13.11 9.73
N SER A 51 -6.39 -13.66 8.97
CA SER A 51 -6.04 -15.08 9.02
C SER A 51 -4.55 -15.29 9.36
N CYS A 52 -4.24 -16.45 9.94
CA CYS A 52 -2.86 -16.87 10.18
C CYS A 52 -2.36 -17.60 8.92
N ALA A 53 -1.25 -17.14 8.35
CA ALA A 53 -0.65 -17.74 7.17
C ALA A 53 0.80 -18.16 7.45
N SER A 54 1.21 -19.29 6.89
CA SER A 54 2.61 -19.72 6.93
C SER A 54 3.38 -18.99 5.84
N MET A 55 4.44 -18.29 6.22
CA MET A 55 5.31 -17.61 5.26
C MET A 55 6.18 -18.67 4.57
N ARG A 56 5.70 -19.18 3.44
CA ARG A 56 6.58 -19.90 2.52
C ARG A 56 7.41 -18.84 1.82
N VAL A 57 8.70 -18.78 2.16
CA VAL A 57 9.68 -18.18 1.25
C VAL A 57 9.68 -19.10 0.04
N SER A 58 8.83 -18.81 -0.96
CA SER A 58 9.10 -19.30 -2.29
C SER A 58 10.53 -18.84 -2.57
N GLN A 59 11.44 -19.78 -2.74
CA GLN A 59 12.63 -19.58 -3.57
C GLN A 59 12.11 -19.32 -4.99
N ALA A 60 11.36 -18.23 -5.18
CA ALA A 60 11.28 -17.57 -6.46
C ALA A 60 12.74 -17.35 -6.78
N ASN A 61 13.23 -18.09 -7.78
CA ASN A 61 14.61 -18.11 -8.22
C ASN A 61 15.21 -16.75 -7.90
N ALA A 62 16.05 -16.70 -6.87
CA ALA A 62 16.88 -15.54 -6.63
C ALA A 62 17.90 -15.58 -7.76
N THR A 63 17.46 -15.35 -9.00
CA THR A 63 18.25 -14.60 -9.93
C THR A 63 18.59 -13.37 -9.12
N SER A 64 19.82 -13.34 -8.62
CA SER A 64 20.45 -12.20 -8.01
C SER A 64 20.57 -11.10 -9.07
N GLN A 65 19.45 -10.66 -9.61
CA GLN A 65 19.33 -9.37 -10.24
C GLN A 65 19.48 -8.42 -9.07
N THR A 66 20.73 -8.03 -8.84
CA THR A 66 21.09 -6.94 -7.95
C THR A 66 20.26 -5.74 -8.39
N ARG A 67 19.15 -5.50 -7.70
CA ARG A 67 18.31 -4.34 -7.93
C ARG A 67 19.19 -3.12 -7.73
N MET A 68 19.21 -2.24 -8.73
CA MET A 68 19.92 -0.97 -8.59
C MET A 68 19.32 -0.20 -7.42
N THR A 69 20.17 0.39 -6.59
CA THR A 69 19.76 1.28 -5.51
C THR A 69 19.07 2.53 -6.07
N LEU A 70 18.27 3.21 -5.26
CA LEU A 70 17.61 4.47 -5.66
C LEU A 70 18.64 5.51 -6.18
N GLN A 71 19.84 5.52 -5.59
CA GLN A 71 20.93 6.41 -6.01
C GLN A 71 21.46 6.05 -7.42
N GLU A 72 21.70 4.77 -7.69
CA GLU A 72 22.15 4.29 -9.00
C GLU A 72 21.09 4.56 -10.07
N VAL A 73 19.82 4.31 -9.76
CA VAL A 73 18.70 4.60 -10.66
C VAL A 73 18.62 6.10 -10.94
N THR A 74 18.74 6.96 -9.91
CA THR A 74 18.73 8.41 -10.08
C THR A 74 19.86 8.90 -10.99
N ALA A 75 21.06 8.33 -10.84
CA ALA A 75 22.21 8.67 -11.67
C ALA A 75 22.06 8.22 -13.14
N ALA A 76 21.26 7.18 -13.39
CA ALA A 76 21.02 6.62 -14.71
C ALA A 76 19.83 7.29 -15.45
N LEU A 77 19.15 8.25 -14.84
CA LEU A 77 18.01 8.92 -15.46
C LEU A 77 18.42 9.92 -16.55
N PRO A 78 17.66 10.00 -17.65
CA PRO A 78 17.80 11.09 -18.62
C PRO A 78 17.48 12.45 -17.98
N PRO A 79 18.02 13.56 -18.53
CA PRO A 79 17.74 14.90 -18.03
C PRO A 79 16.24 15.21 -17.94
N GLY A 80 15.80 15.84 -16.84
CA GLY A 80 14.40 16.21 -16.59
C GLY A 80 13.53 15.10 -16.00
N TRP A 81 14.07 13.90 -15.80
CA TRP A 81 13.41 12.82 -15.08
C TRP A 81 13.82 12.77 -13.61
N THR A 82 12.93 12.24 -12.79
CA THR A 82 13.11 11.98 -11.37
C THR A 82 12.56 10.58 -11.05
N VAL A 83 13.07 9.95 -10.00
CA VAL A 83 12.58 8.67 -9.50
C VAL A 83 12.19 8.81 -8.03
N GLY A 84 11.12 8.13 -7.64
CA GLY A 84 10.75 7.90 -6.25
C GLY A 84 10.61 6.41 -5.97
N GLU A 85 10.77 6.03 -4.71
CA GLU A 85 10.52 4.68 -4.23
C GLU A 85 9.23 4.63 -3.43
N THR A 86 8.36 3.69 -3.77
CA THR A 86 7.08 3.44 -3.09
C THR A 86 7.26 2.50 -1.89
N TRP A 87 6.26 2.44 -1.01
CA TRP A 87 6.31 1.58 0.19
C TRP A 87 6.35 0.09 -0.12
N ASP A 88 5.92 -0.33 -1.31
CA ASP A 88 6.07 -1.70 -1.82
C ASP A 88 7.41 -1.92 -2.54
N ASN A 89 8.39 -1.04 -2.32
CA ASN A 89 9.76 -1.19 -2.81
C ASN A 89 9.82 -1.24 -4.35
N ARG A 90 9.02 -0.39 -5.01
CA ARG A 90 9.00 -0.21 -6.48
C ARG A 90 9.43 1.21 -6.85
N TYR A 91 9.98 1.36 -8.06
CA TYR A 91 10.33 2.67 -8.60
C TYR A 91 9.19 3.27 -9.42
N ILE A 92 8.92 4.55 -9.19
CA ILE A 92 8.05 5.38 -10.02
C ILE A 92 8.86 6.52 -10.63
N PHE A 93 8.76 6.69 -11.93
CA PHE A 93 9.50 7.69 -12.69
C PHE A 93 8.58 8.84 -13.05
N GLY A 94 9.05 10.06 -12.83
CA GLY A 94 8.33 11.28 -13.15
C GLY A 94 9.16 12.20 -14.03
N ARG A 95 8.53 12.88 -14.98
CA ARG A 95 9.16 13.98 -15.71
C ARG A 95 8.57 15.30 -15.25
N VAL A 96 9.43 16.25 -14.89
CA VAL A 96 9.00 17.61 -14.52
C VAL A 96 9.12 18.50 -15.75
N ASP A 97 8.01 19.11 -16.17
CA ASP A 97 8.04 20.13 -17.21
C ASP A 97 8.29 21.49 -16.55
N HIS A 98 9.53 21.99 -16.62
CA HIS A 98 9.93 23.31 -16.12
C HIS A 98 9.21 24.49 -16.80
N GLY A 99 8.31 24.25 -17.75
CA GLY A 99 7.49 25.25 -18.44
C GLY A 99 6.09 25.47 -17.85
N ARG A 100 5.66 24.67 -16.86
CA ARG A 100 4.39 24.89 -16.15
C ARG A 100 4.68 25.43 -14.74
N ARG A 101 3.92 26.46 -14.33
CA ARG A 101 3.96 27.07 -12.99
C ARG A 101 3.70 26.09 -11.85
N ASP A 102 3.10 24.96 -12.17
CA ASP A 102 2.83 23.89 -11.25
C ASP A 102 3.93 22.83 -11.43
N GLU A 103 4.74 22.60 -10.39
CA GLU A 103 5.74 21.52 -10.28
C GLU A 103 5.12 20.11 -10.27
N ARG A 104 4.00 19.93 -10.97
CA ARG A 104 3.35 18.64 -11.15
C ARG A 104 4.10 17.89 -12.24
N PHE A 105 4.40 16.63 -11.98
CA PHE A 105 4.92 15.71 -12.99
C PHE A 105 3.99 15.72 -14.21
N SER A 106 4.53 16.09 -15.37
CA SER A 106 3.82 16.07 -16.64
C SER A 106 3.59 14.64 -17.14
N GLN A 107 4.46 13.72 -16.72
CA GLN A 107 4.40 12.31 -17.02
C GLN A 107 4.80 11.49 -15.79
N LYS A 108 4.11 10.37 -15.57
CA LYS A 108 4.47 9.34 -14.58
C LYS A 108 4.44 7.97 -15.24
N CYS A 109 5.43 7.14 -14.99
CA CYS A 109 5.47 5.76 -15.49
C CYS A 109 6.16 4.82 -14.51
N TRP A 110 5.81 3.53 -14.62
CA TRP A 110 6.40 2.46 -13.81
C TRP A 110 7.63 1.82 -14.47
N SER A 111 7.91 2.15 -15.73
CA SER A 111 9.07 1.66 -16.47
C SER A 111 10.12 2.76 -16.58
N HIS A 112 11.39 2.38 -16.53
CA HIS A 112 12.49 3.33 -16.68
C HIS A 112 12.39 4.06 -18.05
N PRO A 113 12.60 5.38 -18.09
CA PRO A 113 12.48 6.15 -19.33
C PRO A 113 13.52 5.77 -20.39
N ASP A 114 14.68 5.25 -19.99
CA ASP A 114 15.59 4.56 -20.88
C ASP A 114 15.27 3.06 -20.91
N ARG A 115 14.81 2.58 -22.07
CA ARG A 115 14.43 1.17 -22.32
C ARG A 115 15.62 0.21 -22.32
N ARG A 116 16.86 0.72 -22.31
CA ARG A 116 18.08 -0.10 -22.27
C ARG A 116 18.45 -0.55 -20.86
N LEU A 117 17.89 0.09 -19.84
CA LEU A 117 18.14 -0.23 -18.44
C LEU A 117 17.02 -1.14 -17.91
N HIS A 118 17.39 -2.36 -17.52
CA HIS A 118 16.54 -3.27 -16.78
C HIS A 118 16.78 -3.04 -15.28
N ILE A 119 15.76 -2.54 -14.58
CA ILE A 119 15.79 -2.12 -13.17
C ILE A 119 14.76 -2.91 -12.38
#